data_AF-A0A7R8ZLM0-F1
#
_entry.id   AF-A0A7R8ZLM0-F1
#
_cell.length_a   1.000
_cell.length_b   1.000
_cell.length_c   1.000
_cell.angle_alpha   90.00
_cell.angle_beta   90.00
_cell.angle_gamma   90.00
#
_symmetry.space_group_name_H-M   'P 1'
#
loop_
_entity.id
_entity.type
_entity.pdbx_description
1 polymer ?
#
loop_
_entity_poly.entity_id
_entity_poly.type
_entity_poly.pdbx_seq_one_letter_code
_entity_poly.pdbx_strand_id
1 'polypeptide(L)'
;MSEDGDIQGWWEVPSIAHFCSLFRIAFNLLDFDIEDLEEAVLTDAMDEADRGTNPLRLTDLIVRLLQGILEDGSVDKNNYSRHLRKLLQNRWQEEENRANPLSNDKMHFKDLPLRTKVEILHALCDFRLESEDVQELIRNFEAESLRVVPLGKDDKGSTYWYFYGTRLYREDPPPPEDEPGSSSPKRGRPTKKKPPPPPPPNPKKKSISLPIPPRAKWKVVCFTQSEG
;
A
#
# COMPACT_ATOMS: atom_id res chain seq x y z
N MET A 1 -21.22 10.04 8.68
CA MET A 1 -20.65 8.68 8.50
C MET A 1 -19.16 8.89 8.42
N SER A 2 -18.47 8.72 9.53
CA SER A 2 -17.05 9.03 9.63
C SER A 2 -16.25 8.04 8.77
N GLU A 3 -15.27 8.54 8.04
CA GLU A 3 -14.36 7.77 7.15
C GLU A 3 -13.35 6.90 7.93
N ASP A 4 -13.61 6.64 9.22
CA ASP A 4 -12.75 5.88 10.15
C ASP A 4 -12.91 4.35 10.01
N GLY A 5 -13.82 3.89 9.13
CA GLY A 5 -14.50 2.60 9.30
C GLY A 5 -13.85 1.33 8.76
N ASP A 6 -12.70 1.36 8.08
CA ASP A 6 -12.09 0.09 7.61
C ASP A 6 -10.58 0.17 7.34
N ILE A 7 -9.81 0.76 8.27
CA ILE A 7 -8.34 0.70 8.22
C ILE A 7 -7.83 -0.75 8.14
N GLN A 8 -8.56 -1.68 8.77
CA GLN A 8 -8.29 -3.11 8.79
C GLN A 8 -8.45 -3.78 7.40
N GLY A 9 -9.26 -3.22 6.51
CA GLY A 9 -9.42 -3.69 5.13
C GLY A 9 -8.33 -3.19 4.17
N TRP A 10 -7.43 -2.30 4.61
CA TRP A 10 -6.36 -1.78 3.77
C TRP A 10 -5.16 -2.73 3.79
N TRP A 11 -4.84 -3.35 2.65
CA TRP A 11 -3.70 -4.26 2.50
C TRP A 11 -2.36 -3.59 2.84
N GLU A 12 -2.29 -2.27 2.72
CA GLU A 12 -1.10 -1.49 3.07
C GLU A 12 -0.75 -1.60 4.56
N VAL A 13 -1.74 -1.72 5.44
CA VAL A 13 -1.54 -1.77 6.91
C VAL A 13 -0.76 -3.03 7.33
N PRO A 14 -1.20 -4.27 7.02
CA PRO A 14 -0.41 -5.44 7.32
C PRO A 14 0.91 -5.49 6.54
N SER A 15 0.99 -4.88 5.35
CA SER A 15 2.25 -4.76 4.59
C SER A 15 3.29 -3.93 5.35
N ILE A 16 2.92 -2.72 5.81
CA ILE A 16 3.80 -1.83 6.60
C ILE A 16 4.24 -2.52 7.90
N ALA A 17 3.29 -3.14 8.59
CA ALA A 17 3.54 -3.76 9.87
C ALA A 17 4.48 -4.98 9.73
N HIS A 18 4.27 -5.80 8.70
CA HIS A 18 5.17 -6.89 8.34
C HIS A 18 6.57 -6.39 7.94
N PHE A 19 6.66 -5.35 7.11
CA PHE A 19 7.93 -4.72 6.73
C PHE A 19 8.72 -4.27 7.97
N CYS A 20 8.07 -3.57 8.90
CA CYS A 20 8.72 -3.07 10.09
C CYS A 20 9.23 -4.19 11.00
N SER A 21 8.47 -5.28 11.11
CA SER A 21 8.87 -6.47 11.85
C SER A 21 10.04 -7.21 11.17
N LEU A 22 9.93 -7.46 9.86
CA LEU A 22 10.92 -8.20 9.08
C LEU A 22 12.29 -7.50 9.07
N PHE A 23 12.32 -6.18 8.87
CA PHE A 23 13.55 -5.40 8.80
C PHE A 23 13.89 -4.65 10.10
N ARG A 24 13.24 -5.00 11.22
CA ARG A 24 13.39 -4.29 12.49
C ARG A 24 14.85 -4.08 12.88
N ILE A 25 15.65 -5.14 12.83
CA ILE A 25 17.06 -5.09 13.21
C ILE A 25 17.90 -4.43 12.11
N ALA A 26 17.67 -4.81 10.85
CA ALA A 26 18.45 -4.34 9.71
C ALA A 26 18.34 -2.82 9.49
N PHE A 27 17.15 -2.27 9.62
CA PHE A 27 16.88 -0.84 9.43
C PHE A 27 16.71 -0.09 10.74
N ASN A 28 16.97 -0.73 11.89
CA ASN A 28 16.75 -0.16 13.22
C ASN A 28 15.35 0.45 13.30
N LEU A 29 14.29 -0.32 13.04
CA LEU A 29 12.90 0.17 13.13
C LEU A 29 12.33 -0.04 14.53
N LEU A 30 11.12 0.49 14.74
CA LEU A 30 10.39 0.37 16.00
C LEU A 30 9.83 -1.05 16.15
N ASP A 31 9.69 -1.49 17.39
CA ASP A 31 9.06 -2.76 17.75
C ASP A 31 7.60 -2.52 18.11
N PHE A 32 6.68 -3.00 17.27
CA PHE A 32 5.25 -2.78 17.42
C PHE A 32 4.44 -3.83 16.66
N ASP A 33 3.22 -4.08 17.12
CA ASP A 33 2.27 -4.98 16.48
C ASP A 33 1.32 -4.22 15.54
N ILE A 34 0.55 -4.95 14.73
CA ILE A 34 -0.35 -4.34 13.74
C ILE A 34 -1.45 -3.49 14.40
N GLU A 35 -1.90 -3.87 15.59
CA GLU A 35 -2.81 -3.10 16.44
C GLU A 35 -2.21 -1.73 16.81
N ASP A 36 -0.94 -1.68 17.18
CA ASP A 36 -0.25 -0.44 17.56
C ASP A 36 -0.19 0.52 16.36
N LEU A 37 0.04 0.00 15.14
CA LEU A 37 0.04 0.78 13.90
C LEU A 37 -1.35 1.39 13.61
N GLU A 38 -2.40 0.59 13.74
CA GLU A 38 -3.76 1.07 13.52
C GLU A 38 -4.15 2.15 14.51
N GLU A 39 -3.90 1.91 15.80
CA GLU A 39 -4.16 2.90 16.84
C GLU A 39 -3.33 4.17 16.62
N ALA A 40 -2.05 4.04 16.24
CA ALA A 40 -1.21 5.20 15.98
C ALA A 40 -1.73 6.03 14.80
N VAL A 41 -2.23 5.41 13.72
CA VAL A 41 -2.83 6.11 12.59
C VAL A 41 -4.16 6.77 12.96
N LEU A 42 -5.02 6.07 13.71
CA LEU A 42 -6.33 6.57 14.14
C LEU A 42 -6.20 7.75 15.13
N THR A 43 -5.18 7.72 15.99
CA THR A 43 -4.99 8.71 17.06
C THR A 43 -3.93 9.77 16.72
N ASP A 44 -3.32 9.75 15.53
CA ASP A 44 -2.23 10.68 15.14
C ASP A 44 -2.63 12.17 15.24
N ALA A 45 -3.91 12.49 15.02
CA ALA A 45 -4.43 13.85 15.15
C ALA A 45 -4.76 14.26 16.60
N MET A 46 -4.80 13.31 17.54
CA MET A 46 -5.07 13.58 18.96
C MET A 46 -3.86 14.20 19.66
N ASP A 47 -4.11 14.87 20.78
CA ASP A 47 -3.05 15.40 21.63
C ASP A 47 -2.35 14.26 22.40
N GLU A 48 -1.09 14.47 22.79
CA GLU A 48 -0.27 13.44 23.47
C GLU A 48 -0.92 12.87 24.74
N ALA A 49 -1.74 13.67 25.43
CA ALA A 49 -2.43 13.26 26.65
C ALA A 49 -3.56 12.23 26.42
N ASP A 50 -4.16 12.26 25.23
CA ASP A 50 -5.31 11.40 24.88
C ASP A 50 -4.90 10.18 24.06
N ARG A 51 -3.64 10.12 23.60
CA ARG A 51 -3.09 9.08 22.70
C ARG A 51 -2.83 7.72 23.36
N GLY A 52 -3.28 7.53 24.61
CA GLY A 52 -3.15 6.28 25.35
C GLY A 52 -1.71 5.85 25.61
N THR A 53 -1.54 4.56 25.93
CA THR A 53 -0.24 3.92 26.22
C THR A 53 0.43 3.35 24.98
N ASN A 54 -0.08 3.64 23.77
CA ASN A 54 0.48 3.12 22.53
C ASN A 54 1.98 3.51 22.40
N PRO A 55 2.89 2.52 22.31
CA PRO A 55 4.33 2.78 22.21
C PRO A 55 4.72 3.39 20.86
N LEU A 56 3.92 3.19 19.81
CA LEU A 56 4.24 3.65 18.46
C LEU A 56 3.88 5.12 18.26
N ARG A 57 4.86 5.91 17.80
CA ARG A 57 4.66 7.28 17.32
C ARG A 57 4.98 7.33 15.84
N LEU A 58 4.02 7.77 15.02
CA LEU A 58 4.20 7.82 13.56
C LEU A 58 5.37 8.72 13.16
N THR A 59 5.57 9.83 13.87
CA THR A 59 6.75 10.70 13.67
C THR A 59 8.06 9.92 13.81
N ASP A 60 8.16 9.03 14.80
CA ASP A 60 9.39 8.28 15.06
C ASP A 60 9.63 7.26 13.96
N LEU A 61 8.58 6.57 13.51
CA LEU A 61 8.65 5.65 12.38
C LEU A 61 9.09 6.37 11.09
N ILE A 62 8.46 7.51 10.78
CA ILE A 62 8.80 8.32 9.59
C ILE A 62 10.25 8.80 9.66
N VAL A 63 10.71 9.28 10.81
CA VAL A 63 12.10 9.72 11.00
C VAL A 63 13.06 8.57 10.71
N ARG A 64 12.83 7.37 11.27
CA ARG A 64 13.72 6.22 11.05
C ARG A 64 13.78 5.78 9.59
N LEU A 65 12.64 5.80 8.89
CA LEU A 65 12.59 5.50 7.45
C LEU A 65 13.34 6.57 6.64
N LEU A 66 13.08 7.86 6.90
CA LEU A 66 13.74 8.96 6.19
C LEU A 66 15.25 9.00 6.41
N GLN A 67 15.73 8.67 7.61
CA GLN A 67 17.16 8.56 7.90
C GLN A 67 17.85 7.50 7.02
N GLY A 68 17.17 6.38 6.75
CA GLY A 68 17.67 5.36 5.82
C GLY A 68 17.58 5.78 4.35
N ILE A 69 16.60 6.59 3.98
CA ILE A 69 16.37 7.01 2.58
C ILE A 69 17.30 8.15 2.16
N LEU A 70 17.53 9.12 3.05
CA LEU A 70 18.18 10.39 2.67
C LEU A 70 19.69 10.42 2.92
N GLU A 71 20.25 9.40 3.59
CA GLU A 71 21.67 9.24 3.97
C GLU A 71 22.28 10.38 4.82
N ASP A 72 21.64 11.55 4.84
CA ASP A 72 21.93 12.68 5.70
C ASP A 72 21.30 12.41 7.08
N GLY A 73 22.13 11.93 8.01
CA GLY A 73 21.76 11.65 9.40
C GLY A 73 21.25 12.86 10.19
N SER A 74 21.00 14.00 9.54
CA SER A 74 20.41 15.19 10.13
C SER A 74 18.91 15.06 10.38
N VAL A 75 18.21 14.06 9.83
CA VAL A 75 16.75 13.97 9.97
C VAL A 75 16.36 13.69 11.42
N ASP A 76 15.51 14.55 11.99
CA ASP A 76 14.99 14.46 13.35
C ASP A 76 13.50 14.86 13.42
N LYS A 77 12.91 14.78 14.62
CA LYS A 77 11.49 15.11 14.85
C LYS A 77 11.12 16.57 14.53
N ASN A 78 12.10 17.48 14.48
CA ASN A 78 11.86 18.91 14.21
C ASN A 78 11.92 19.23 12.72
N ASN A 79 12.70 18.49 11.93
CA ASN A 79 12.91 18.76 10.51
C ASN A 79 12.28 17.72 9.56
N TYR A 80 11.82 16.56 10.05
CA TYR A 80 11.29 15.48 9.22
C TYR A 80 10.19 15.96 8.26
N SER A 81 9.34 16.89 8.69
CA SER A 81 8.24 17.42 7.85
C SER A 81 8.75 18.08 6.57
N ARG A 82 9.90 18.78 6.64
CA ARG A 82 10.55 19.39 5.46
C ARG A 82 11.14 18.34 4.55
N HIS A 83 11.84 17.35 5.13
CA HIS A 83 12.46 16.26 4.39
C HIS A 83 11.42 15.39 3.68
N LEU A 84 10.35 15.00 4.39
CA LEU A 84 9.23 14.24 3.84
C LEU A 84 8.57 14.97 2.67
N ARG A 85 8.30 16.26 2.82
CA ARG A 85 7.71 17.09 1.76
C ARG A 85 8.57 17.09 0.51
N LYS A 86 9.88 17.32 0.66
CA LYS A 86 10.84 17.34 -0.45
C LYS A 86 10.94 15.96 -1.11
N LEU A 87 10.97 14.89 -0.32
CA LEU A 87 10.97 13.52 -0.83
C LEU A 87 9.73 13.23 -1.68
N LEU A 88 8.53 13.53 -1.18
CA LEU A 88 7.29 13.33 -1.92
C LEU A 88 7.17 14.26 -3.13
N GLN A 89 7.76 15.45 -3.08
CA GLN A 89 7.82 16.32 -4.26
C GLN A 89 8.62 15.64 -5.37
N ASN A 90 9.83 15.15 -5.08
CA ASN A 90 10.67 14.50 -6.07
C ASN A 90 10.04 13.17 -6.55
N ARG A 91 9.75 12.25 -5.63
CA ARG A 91 9.28 10.90 -5.97
C ARG A 91 7.87 10.89 -6.56
N TRP A 92 6.91 11.59 -5.94
CA TRP A 92 5.54 11.55 -6.43
C TRP A 92 5.31 12.56 -7.55
N GLN A 93 5.73 13.82 -7.42
CA GLN A 93 5.40 14.80 -8.47
C GLN A 93 6.30 14.66 -9.70
N GLU A 94 7.62 14.58 -9.52
CA GLU A 94 8.56 14.63 -10.63
C GLU A 94 8.68 13.27 -11.34
N GLU A 95 8.78 12.17 -10.59
CA GLU A 95 8.95 10.83 -11.17
C GLU A 95 7.60 10.18 -11.57
N GLU A 96 6.59 10.24 -10.69
CA GLU A 96 5.30 9.55 -10.91
C GLU A 96 4.18 10.42 -11.49
N ASN A 97 4.36 11.74 -11.63
CA ASN A 97 3.30 12.70 -11.97
C ASN A 97 2.06 12.62 -11.04
N ARG A 98 2.28 12.25 -9.78
CA ARG A 98 1.30 12.18 -8.70
C ARG A 98 1.37 13.42 -7.81
N ALA A 99 0.21 13.92 -7.40
CA ALA A 99 0.14 15.09 -6.51
C ALA A 99 0.78 14.79 -5.14
N ASN A 100 1.64 15.69 -4.65
CA ASN A 100 2.16 15.61 -3.28
C ASN A 100 1.09 16.12 -2.30
N PRO A 101 0.60 15.29 -1.37
CA PRO A 101 -0.36 15.72 -0.36
C PRO A 101 0.21 16.87 0.48
N LEU A 102 1.51 16.89 0.75
CA LEU A 102 2.15 17.94 1.52
C LEU A 102 2.61 19.11 0.64
N SER A 103 1.92 19.46 -0.45
CA SER A 103 2.36 20.60 -1.30
C SER A 103 2.16 21.96 -0.62
N ASN A 104 1.18 22.10 0.27
CA ASN A 104 0.89 23.36 0.96
C ASN A 104 1.71 23.48 2.25
N ASP A 105 2.48 24.55 2.43
CA ASP A 105 3.37 24.75 3.59
C ASP A 105 2.67 24.77 4.94
N LYS A 106 1.35 25.01 4.96
CA LYS A 106 0.54 24.95 6.18
C LYS A 106 0.03 23.54 6.52
N MET A 107 0.18 22.58 5.61
CA MET A 107 -0.33 21.22 5.80
C MET A 107 0.74 20.34 6.43
N HIS A 108 0.45 19.79 7.61
CA HIS A 108 1.31 18.83 8.30
C HIS A 108 0.80 17.40 8.09
N PHE A 109 1.68 16.42 8.33
CA PHE A 109 1.34 15.00 8.20
C PHE A 109 0.10 14.62 9.03
N LYS A 110 -0.01 15.15 10.25
CA LYS A 110 -1.13 14.87 11.15
C LYS A 110 -2.49 15.36 10.64
N ASP A 111 -2.49 16.37 9.76
CA ASP A 111 -3.69 16.98 9.20
C ASP A 111 -4.19 16.22 7.95
N LEU A 112 -3.43 15.22 7.47
CA LEU A 112 -3.79 14.45 6.29
C LEU A 112 -4.95 13.46 6.58
N PRO A 113 -5.74 13.09 5.55
CA PRO A 113 -6.70 11.99 5.68
C PRO A 113 -6.00 10.68 6.07
N LEU A 114 -6.66 9.83 6.87
CA LEU A 114 -6.11 8.55 7.34
C LEU A 114 -5.56 7.71 6.19
N ARG A 115 -6.34 7.61 5.10
CA ARG A 115 -5.94 6.87 3.91
C ARG A 115 -4.62 7.38 3.31
N THR A 116 -4.44 8.69 3.24
CA THR A 116 -3.22 9.31 2.73
C THR A 116 -2.03 9.07 3.66
N LYS A 117 -2.23 9.07 4.98
CA LYS A 117 -1.16 8.73 5.94
C LYS A 117 -0.63 7.32 5.70
N VAL A 118 -1.53 6.34 5.54
CA VAL A 118 -1.15 4.95 5.27
C VAL A 118 -0.44 4.82 3.92
N GLU A 119 -0.91 5.50 2.87
CA GLU A 119 -0.23 5.50 1.57
C GLU A 119 1.18 6.09 1.63
N ILE A 120 1.39 7.15 2.40
CA ILE A 120 2.72 7.73 2.61
C ILE A 120 3.62 6.76 3.39
N LEU A 121 3.12 6.17 4.48
CA LEU A 121 3.89 5.20 5.27
C LEU A 121 4.31 3.99 4.43
N HIS A 122 3.40 3.46 3.61
CA HIS A 122 3.71 2.37 2.69
C HIS A 122 4.79 2.78 1.68
N ALA A 123 4.63 3.95 1.04
CA ALA A 123 5.61 4.44 0.07
C ALA A 123 6.99 4.68 0.70
N LEU A 124 7.06 5.12 1.97
CA LEU A 124 8.33 5.23 2.67
C LEU A 124 9.00 3.86 2.89
N CYS A 125 8.24 2.80 3.09
CA CYS A 125 8.80 1.43 3.15
C CYS A 125 9.39 1.02 1.79
N ASP A 126 8.68 1.32 0.69
CA ASP A 126 9.17 1.05 -0.67
C ASP A 126 10.46 1.85 -0.97
N PHE A 127 10.47 3.15 -0.70
CA PHE A 127 11.65 4.00 -0.89
C PHE A 127 12.83 3.57 -0.01
N ARG A 128 12.56 3.02 1.18
CA ARG A 128 13.61 2.50 2.05
C ARG A 128 14.30 1.28 1.44
N LEU A 129 13.58 0.44 0.69
CA LEU A 129 14.15 -0.71 -0.01
C LEU A 129 14.96 -0.32 -1.26
N GLU A 130 14.75 0.88 -1.80
CA GLU A 130 15.51 1.41 -2.94
C GLU A 130 16.85 2.05 -2.54
N SER A 131 17.12 2.24 -1.25
CA SER A 131 18.34 2.90 -0.77
C SER A 131 19.59 2.03 -1.01
N GLU A 132 20.74 2.67 -1.24
CA GLU A 132 21.97 1.98 -1.67
C GLU A 132 22.52 1.01 -0.62
N ASP A 133 22.30 1.31 0.66
CA ASP A 133 22.76 0.52 1.81
C ASP A 133 21.99 -0.80 2.01
N VAL A 134 20.81 -0.94 1.41
CA VAL A 134 19.91 -2.09 1.61
C VAL A 134 20.59 -3.40 1.26
N GLN A 135 21.30 -3.45 0.13
CA GLN A 135 21.98 -4.67 -0.33
C GLN A 135 23.01 -5.17 0.69
N GLU A 136 23.70 -4.26 1.37
CA GLU A 136 24.64 -4.61 2.44
C GLU A 136 23.88 -5.10 3.68
N LEU A 137 22.82 -4.41 4.09
CA LEU A 137 22.06 -4.68 5.32
C LEU A 137 21.29 -6.00 5.27
N ILE A 138 20.76 -6.39 4.11
CA ILE A 138 19.93 -7.60 3.97
C ILE A 138 20.70 -8.82 3.45
N ARG A 139 22.03 -8.73 3.28
CA ARG A 139 22.87 -9.80 2.68
C ARG A 139 22.75 -11.18 3.33
N ASN A 140 22.40 -11.21 4.62
CA ASN A 140 22.31 -12.43 5.41
C ASN A 140 20.87 -12.95 5.52
N PHE A 141 19.91 -12.30 4.87
CA PHE A 141 18.53 -12.78 4.85
C PHE A 141 18.41 -13.92 3.84
N GLU A 142 17.72 -14.99 4.24
CA GLU A 142 17.33 -16.05 3.31
C GLU A 142 16.22 -15.54 2.40
N ALA A 143 16.29 -15.81 1.09
CA ALA A 143 15.32 -15.29 0.12
C ALA A 143 13.88 -15.76 0.44
N GLU A 144 13.74 -16.95 1.00
CA GLU A 144 12.48 -17.52 1.47
C GLU A 144 11.91 -16.75 2.67
N SER A 145 12.76 -16.23 3.56
CA SER A 145 12.34 -15.47 4.74
C SER A 145 11.78 -14.08 4.40
N LEU A 146 12.12 -13.55 3.23
CA LEU A 146 11.65 -12.25 2.75
C LEU A 146 10.26 -12.30 2.11
N ARG A 147 9.74 -13.49 1.81
CA ARG A 147 8.48 -13.66 1.08
C ARG A 147 7.34 -14.03 2.03
N VAL A 148 6.27 -13.25 1.98
CA VAL A 148 4.99 -13.68 2.56
C VAL A 148 4.35 -14.70 1.63
N VAL A 149 4.04 -15.88 2.18
CA VAL A 149 3.37 -16.96 1.45
C VAL A 149 1.89 -16.99 1.84
N PRO A 150 0.96 -17.07 0.88
CA PRO A 150 -0.45 -17.22 1.21
C PRO A 150 -0.70 -18.57 1.88
N LEU A 151 -1.61 -18.61 2.86
CA LEU A 151 -2.02 -19.85 3.51
C LEU A 151 -2.77 -20.79 2.56
N GLY A 152 -3.47 -20.23 1.58
CA GLY A 152 -4.20 -20.99 0.59
C GLY A 152 -5.22 -20.16 -0.17
N LYS A 153 -5.99 -20.84 -1.02
CA LYS A 153 -7.13 -20.28 -1.75
C LYS A 153 -8.37 -21.11 -1.48
N ASP A 154 -9.52 -20.45 -1.44
CA ASP A 154 -10.81 -21.15 -1.40
C ASP A 154 -11.33 -21.50 -2.81
N ASP A 155 -12.48 -22.17 -2.85
CA ASP A 155 -13.19 -22.58 -4.06
C ASP A 155 -13.70 -21.39 -4.91
N LYS A 156 -13.77 -20.20 -4.32
CA LYS A 156 -14.15 -18.94 -5.00
C LYS A 156 -12.93 -18.18 -5.52
N GLY A 157 -11.72 -18.70 -5.29
CA GLY A 157 -10.47 -18.10 -5.72
C GLY A 157 -9.96 -16.98 -4.81
N SER A 158 -10.57 -16.75 -3.64
CA SER A 158 -10.06 -15.79 -2.66
C SER A 158 -8.79 -16.33 -2.00
N THR A 159 -7.77 -15.48 -1.88
CA THR A 159 -6.48 -15.83 -1.27
C THR A 159 -6.47 -15.45 0.20
N TYR A 160 -5.96 -16.34 1.05
CA TYR A 160 -5.87 -16.12 2.50
C TYR A 160 -4.44 -15.84 2.90
N TRP A 161 -4.24 -14.78 3.67
CA TRP A 161 -2.93 -14.26 4.06
C TRP A 161 -2.84 -14.15 5.58
N TYR A 162 -1.71 -14.58 6.13
CA TYR A 162 -1.38 -14.47 7.55
C TYR A 162 0.00 -13.86 7.68
N PHE A 163 0.08 -12.75 8.40
CA PHE A 163 1.33 -12.03 8.61
C PHE A 163 1.89 -12.42 9.98
N TYR A 164 1.15 -12.12 11.04
CA TYR A 164 1.47 -12.46 12.43
C TYR A 164 0.28 -12.09 13.34
N GLY A 165 0.34 -12.50 14.62
CA GLY A 165 -0.70 -12.25 15.61
C GLY A 165 -1.94 -13.13 15.41
N THR A 166 -3.12 -12.55 15.52
CA THR A 166 -4.42 -13.27 15.54
C THR A 166 -5.30 -12.98 14.31
N ARG A 167 -4.73 -12.33 13.29
CA ARG A 167 -5.47 -11.80 12.14
C ARG A 167 -5.27 -12.65 10.89
N LEU A 168 -6.38 -13.05 10.30
CA LEU A 168 -6.42 -13.69 8.98
C LEU A 168 -7.02 -12.71 7.97
N TYR A 169 -6.28 -12.46 6.89
CA TYR A 169 -6.71 -11.58 5.80
C TYR A 169 -7.22 -12.40 4.64
N ARG A 170 -8.27 -11.91 3.98
CA ARG A 170 -8.78 -12.47 2.73
C ARG A 170 -8.72 -11.43 1.63
N GLU A 171 -8.08 -11.81 0.53
CA GLU A 171 -8.03 -11.07 -0.72
C GLU A 171 -9.01 -11.69 -1.71
N ASP A 172 -10.06 -10.96 -2.07
CA ASP A 172 -11.00 -11.41 -3.09
C ASP A 172 -10.45 -11.10 -4.49
N PRO A 173 -10.62 -12.02 -5.48
CA PRO A 173 -10.15 -11.79 -6.84
C PRO A 173 -10.80 -10.52 -7.40
N PRO A 174 -10.08 -9.78 -8.27
CA PRO A 174 -10.65 -8.61 -8.93
C PRO A 174 -11.93 -9.02 -9.68
N PRO A 175 -12.95 -8.16 -9.72
CA PRO A 175 -14.14 -8.44 -10.53
C PRO A 175 -13.72 -8.71 -11.97
N PRO A 176 -14.35 -9.66 -12.66
CA PRO A 176 -14.04 -9.93 -14.05
C PRO A 176 -14.18 -8.62 -14.83
N GLU A 177 -13.15 -8.27 -15.60
CA GLU A 177 -13.25 -7.15 -16.53
C GLU A 177 -14.40 -7.45 -17.48
N ASP A 178 -15.35 -6.52 -17.61
CA ASP A 178 -16.41 -6.60 -18.61
C ASP A 178 -15.76 -6.48 -19.99
N GLU A 179 -15.25 -7.59 -20.52
CA GLU A 179 -14.83 -7.71 -21.90
C GLU A 179 -16.05 -7.38 -22.79
N PRO A 180 -16.00 -6.30 -23.60
CA PRO A 180 -17.09 -5.98 -24.51
C PRO A 180 -17.09 -6.98 -25.66
N GLY A 181 -17.73 -8.13 -25.43
CA GLY A 181 -18.16 -9.05 -26.47
C GLY A 181 -17.56 -10.45 -26.42
N SER A 182 -18.02 -11.28 -25.48
CA SER A 182 -18.07 -12.73 -25.70
C SER A 182 -19.50 -13.25 -25.57
N SER A 183 -20.38 -12.82 -26.48
CA SER A 183 -21.61 -13.56 -26.73
C SER A 183 -21.24 -14.88 -27.43
N SER A 184 -21.38 -15.98 -26.70
CA SER A 184 -21.23 -17.35 -27.20
C SER A 184 -21.93 -17.56 -28.56
N PRO A 185 -21.27 -18.10 -29.60
CA PRO A 185 -21.95 -18.32 -30.87
C PRO A 185 -22.89 -19.52 -30.78
N LYS A 186 -24.21 -19.26 -30.79
CA LYS A 186 -25.23 -20.28 -31.03
C LYS A 186 -25.06 -20.83 -32.45
N ARG A 187 -24.86 -22.15 -32.55
CA ARG A 187 -24.85 -22.93 -33.79
C ARG A 187 -26.12 -22.67 -34.63
N GLY A 188 -25.94 -22.22 -35.87
CA GLY A 188 -27.00 -22.04 -36.88
C GLY A 188 -26.42 -22.04 -38.30
N ARG A 189 -27.10 -22.74 -39.21
CA ARG A 189 -26.71 -23.25 -40.56
C ARG A 189 -26.58 -22.13 -41.65
N PRO A 190 -25.88 -22.35 -42.79
CA PRO A 190 -25.28 -21.27 -43.59
C PRO A 190 -26.14 -20.78 -44.76
N THR A 191 -26.06 -19.48 -45.09
CA THR A 191 -26.57 -18.94 -46.37
C THR A 191 -25.72 -17.79 -46.93
N LYS A 192 -25.15 -18.07 -48.11
CA LYS A 192 -24.79 -17.25 -49.29
C LYS A 192 -24.09 -15.87 -49.13
N LYS A 193 -22.91 -15.79 -49.77
CA LYS A 193 -21.95 -14.68 -49.91
C LYS A 193 -22.50 -13.47 -50.70
N LYS A 194 -22.18 -12.25 -50.23
CA LYS A 194 -22.04 -11.00 -51.02
C LYS A 194 -20.70 -10.32 -50.64
N PRO A 195 -20.03 -9.64 -51.57
CA PRO A 195 -18.68 -9.09 -51.35
C PRO A 195 -18.68 -7.81 -50.50
N PRO A 196 -17.58 -7.49 -49.78
CA PRO A 196 -17.51 -6.35 -48.86
C PRO A 196 -17.20 -5.02 -49.58
N PRO A 197 -17.71 -3.88 -49.08
CA PRO A 197 -17.28 -2.55 -49.50
C PRO A 197 -15.91 -2.14 -48.89
N PRO A 198 -15.21 -1.14 -49.47
CA PRO A 198 -13.83 -0.79 -49.10
C PRO A 198 -13.71 -0.15 -47.71
N PRO A 199 -12.51 -0.22 -47.07
CA PRO A 199 -12.31 0.23 -45.70
C PRO A 199 -12.31 1.76 -45.55
N PRO A 200 -12.90 2.32 -44.48
CA PRO A 200 -12.74 3.73 -44.13
C PRO A 200 -11.35 4.03 -43.54
N PRO A 201 -10.88 5.29 -43.61
CA PRO A 201 -9.53 5.68 -43.22
C PRO A 201 -9.30 5.65 -41.69
N ASN A 202 -8.08 5.29 -41.31
CA ASN A 202 -7.57 5.10 -39.94
C ASN A 202 -7.94 6.25 -38.96
N PRO A 203 -8.60 5.96 -37.82
CA PRO A 203 -8.67 6.91 -36.73
C PRO A 203 -7.34 6.97 -35.97
N LYS A 204 -6.88 8.20 -35.76
CA LYS A 204 -5.65 8.58 -35.07
C LYS A 204 -5.57 7.94 -33.68
N LYS A 205 -4.40 7.37 -33.35
CA LYS A 205 -4.06 6.81 -32.02
C LYS A 205 -4.31 7.87 -30.95
N LYS A 206 -5.38 7.72 -30.17
CA LYS A 206 -5.50 8.35 -28.86
C LYS A 206 -4.61 7.58 -27.90
N SER A 207 -3.77 8.29 -27.17
CA SER A 207 -3.00 7.76 -26.05
C SER A 207 -3.94 7.07 -25.07
N ILE A 208 -3.87 5.75 -25.01
CA ILE A 208 -4.56 4.95 -24.00
C ILE A 208 -3.76 5.14 -22.72
N SER A 209 -4.25 5.96 -21.81
CA SER A 209 -3.91 5.77 -20.40
C SER A 209 -4.49 4.41 -20.02
N LEU A 210 -3.62 3.43 -19.77
CA LEU A 210 -4.04 2.13 -19.28
C LEU A 210 -4.89 2.35 -18.01
N PRO A 211 -6.10 1.76 -17.92
CA PRO A 211 -6.86 1.79 -16.68
C PRO A 211 -6.02 1.13 -15.60
N ILE A 212 -5.94 1.75 -14.43
CA ILE A 212 -5.41 1.11 -13.23
C ILE A 212 -6.26 -0.16 -13.03
N PRO A 213 -5.66 -1.36 -13.00
CA PRO A 213 -6.45 -2.59 -12.85
C PRO A 213 -7.26 -2.53 -11.56
N PRO A 214 -8.48 -3.08 -11.54
CA PRO A 214 -9.32 -3.08 -10.34
C PRO A 214 -8.54 -3.73 -9.19
N ARG A 215 -8.28 -2.94 -8.13
CA ARG A 215 -7.54 -3.42 -6.96
C ARG A 215 -8.34 -4.52 -6.26
N ALA A 216 -7.66 -5.60 -5.89
CA ALA A 216 -8.24 -6.65 -5.07
C ALA A 216 -8.76 -6.07 -3.74
N LYS A 217 -9.88 -6.58 -3.25
CA LYS A 217 -10.47 -6.14 -1.98
C LYS A 217 -9.95 -7.01 -0.86
N TRP A 218 -9.42 -6.36 0.17
CA TRP A 218 -8.88 -7.02 1.36
C TRP A 218 -9.83 -6.82 2.53
N LYS A 219 -9.90 -7.83 3.39
CA LYS A 219 -10.64 -7.74 4.65
C LYS A 219 -10.11 -8.71 5.69
N VAL A 220 -10.20 -8.32 6.96
CA VAL A 220 -9.96 -9.23 8.07
C VAL A 220 -11.15 -10.19 8.19
N VAL A 221 -10.86 -11.50 8.23
CA VAL A 221 -11.88 -12.55 8.32
C VAL A 221 -11.93 -13.24 9.68
N CYS A 222 -10.91 -13.07 10.52
CA CYS A 222 -10.89 -13.63 11.86
C CYS A 222 -10.06 -12.77 12.82
N PHE A 223 -10.56 -12.63 14.04
CA PHE A 223 -9.84 -12.19 15.23
C PHE A 223 -9.87 -13.39 16.19
N THR A 224 -8.74 -14.07 16.41
CA THR A 224 -8.74 -15.06 17.51
C THR A 224 -8.52 -14.31 18.81
N GLN A 225 -9.61 -13.96 19.51
CA GLN A 225 -9.56 -13.40 20.85
C GLN A 225 -9.00 -14.49 21.80
N SER A 226 -7.79 -14.31 22.32
CA SER A 226 -7.32 -15.11 23.45
C SER A 226 -7.97 -14.53 24.71
N GLU A 227 -9.10 -15.11 25.13
CA GLU A 227 -9.50 -15.01 26.53
C GLU A 227 -8.48 -15.81 27.35
N GLY A 228 -7.78 -15.12 28.26
CA GLY A 228 -6.86 -15.69 29.23
C GLY A 228 -6.61 -14.71 30.35
#